data_AF-A0A4R1KQ95-F1
#
_entry.id   AF-A0A4R1KQ95-F1
#
_cell.length_a   1.000
_cell.length_b   1.000
_cell.length_c   1.000
_cell.angle_alpha   90.00
_cell.angle_beta   90.00
_cell.angle_gamma   90.00
#
_symmetry.space_group_name_H-M   'P 1'
#
loop_
_entity.id
_entity.type
_entity.pdbx_description
1 polymer ?
#
loop_
_entity_poly.entity_id
_entity_poly.type
_entity_poly.pdbx_seq_one_letter_code
_entity_poly.pdbx_strand_id
1 'polypeptide(L)'
;MKVKSNKIKYEEATLNFRVPTSLKLDIAKISADKNITMSQYLRDLLVSIHDGSYGKMIMESNAKKAFLFSIDFLQLMIWVLGKKGESKVVESKEELEKYLSTLKRADIYLPSDINHELNKIILDLIRVLSARSYDYKGFDFSKDYGENSSLNYELIISFFTSNNFGEFIQPNQK
;
A
#
# COMPACT_ATOMS: atom_id res chain seq x y z
N MET A 1 44.24 11.76 41.65
CA MET A 1 43.91 12.20 40.27
C MET A 1 42.40 12.31 40.14
N LYS A 2 41.85 13.53 39.94
CA LYS A 2 40.42 13.69 39.67
C LYS A 2 40.16 13.41 38.19
N VAL A 3 39.48 12.30 37.89
CA VAL A 3 38.97 12.02 36.55
C VAL A 3 37.85 13.03 36.29
N LYS A 4 38.09 13.98 35.39
CA LYS A 4 37.04 14.87 34.90
C LYS A 4 36.07 14.02 34.08
N SER A 5 34.89 13.76 34.64
CA SER A 5 33.73 13.32 33.88
C SER A 5 33.43 14.38 32.83
N ASN A 6 33.73 14.07 31.56
CA ASN A 6 33.21 14.83 30.44
C ASN A 6 31.72 14.54 30.37
N LYS A 7 30.91 15.42 30.97
CA LYS A 7 29.49 15.52 30.64
C LYS A 7 29.43 15.80 29.14
N ILE A 8 28.88 14.86 28.36
CA ILE A 8 28.46 15.13 26.99
C ILE A 8 27.41 16.24 27.09
N LYS A 9 27.82 17.47 26.84
CA LYS A 9 26.89 18.56 26.59
C LYS A 9 26.34 18.29 25.19
N TYR A 10 25.04 18.07 25.08
CA TYR A 10 24.35 18.23 23.82
C TYR A 10 24.39 19.73 23.49
N GLU A 11 25.50 20.20 22.92
CA GLU A 11 25.58 21.53 22.36
C GLU A 11 24.72 21.51 21.10
N GLU A 12 23.51 22.04 21.19
CA GLU A 12 22.65 22.26 20.03
C GLU A 12 23.39 23.22 19.09
N ALA A 13 23.95 22.68 18.01
CA ALA A 13 24.61 23.48 16.98
C ALA A 13 23.55 24.14 16.10
N THR A 14 23.57 25.48 16.04
CA THR A 14 22.69 26.24 15.15
C THR A 14 23.25 26.25 13.73
N LEU A 15 22.43 25.83 12.76
CA LEU A 15 22.74 25.90 11.34
C LEU A 15 21.79 26.88 10.64
N ASN A 16 22.35 27.83 9.88
CA ASN A 16 21.58 28.79 9.10
C ASN A 16 21.57 28.37 7.62
N PHE A 17 20.39 27.98 7.12
CA PHE A 17 20.20 27.61 5.71
C PHE A 17 19.71 28.81 4.89
N ARG A 18 20.31 28.99 3.70
CA ARG A 18 19.73 29.84 2.65
C ARG A 18 18.98 28.94 1.68
N VAL A 19 17.68 29.16 1.55
CA VAL A 19 16.81 28.39 0.66
C VAL A 19 15.97 29.33 -0.21
N PRO A 20 15.55 28.91 -1.40
CA PRO A 20 14.58 29.65 -2.20
C PRO A 20 13.29 29.90 -1.42
N THR A 21 12.63 31.04 -1.68
CA THR A 21 11.35 31.39 -1.04
C THR A 21 10.28 30.34 -1.31
N SER A 22 10.24 29.77 -2.51
CA SER A 22 9.31 28.68 -2.86
C SER A 22 9.49 27.48 -1.94
N LEU A 23 10.74 27.00 -1.77
CA LEU A 23 11.04 25.87 -0.90
C LEU A 23 10.66 26.14 0.56
N LYS A 24 10.86 27.38 1.04
CA LYS A 24 10.43 27.76 2.40
C LYS A 24 8.91 27.68 2.55
N LEU A 25 8.15 28.11 1.55
CA LEU A 25 6.69 28.02 1.55
C LEU A 25 6.22 26.57 1.53
N ASP A 26 6.87 25.72 0.74
CA ASP A 26 6.56 24.29 0.68
C ASP A 26 6.81 23.61 2.04
N ILE A 27 7.96 23.89 2.67
CA ILE A 27 8.27 23.39 4.03
C ILE A 27 7.23 23.87 5.04
N ALA A 28 6.85 25.16 4.98
CA ALA A 28 5.85 25.71 5.88
C ALA A 28 4.50 24.99 5.73
N LYS A 29 4.06 24.77 4.50
CA LYS A 29 2.82 24.05 4.19
C LYS A 29 2.86 22.62 4.73
N ILE A 30 3.90 21.85 4.41
CA ILE A 30 4.02 20.45 4.86
C ILE A 30 4.08 20.37 6.39
N SER A 31 4.81 21.29 7.04
CA SER A 31 4.89 21.31 8.50
C SER A 31 3.53 21.62 9.15
N ALA A 32 2.73 22.51 8.55
CA ALA A 32 1.38 22.81 9.00
C ALA A 32 0.43 21.62 8.82
N ASP A 33 0.49 20.95 7.66
CA ASP A 33 -0.32 19.75 7.38
C ASP A 33 -0.02 18.63 8.38
N LYS A 34 1.22 18.54 8.87
CA LYS A 34 1.67 17.60 9.91
C LYS A 34 1.48 18.08 11.34
N ASN A 35 0.99 19.31 11.55
CA ASN A 35 0.86 19.93 12.87
C ASN A 35 2.18 19.96 13.68
N ILE A 36 3.30 20.27 13.00
CA ILE A 36 4.63 20.41 13.61
C ILE A 36 5.31 21.72 13.17
N THR A 37 6.38 22.12 13.87
CA THR A 37 7.14 23.32 13.48
C THR A 37 8.03 23.05 12.25
N MET A 38 8.34 24.08 11.46
CA MET A 38 9.29 23.96 10.34
C MET A 38 10.67 23.44 10.78
N SER A 39 11.13 23.87 11.96
CA SER A 39 12.42 23.41 12.52
C SER A 39 12.38 21.93 12.88
N GLN A 40 11.27 21.46 13.45
CA GLN A 40 11.09 20.04 13.76
C GLN A 40 11.04 19.21 12.47
N TYR A 41 10.24 19.64 11.48
CA TYR A 41 10.19 18.98 10.18
C TYR A 41 11.57 18.86 9.51
N LEU A 42 12.34 19.96 9.47
CA LEU A 42 13.68 19.95 8.88
C LEU A 42 14.64 19.02 9.64
N ARG A 43 14.57 18.99 10.97
CA ARG A 43 15.38 18.09 11.78
C ARG A 43 15.05 16.63 11.46
N ASP A 44 13.78 16.27 11.43
CA ASP A 44 13.33 14.90 11.17
C ASP A 44 13.67 14.47 9.73
N LEU A 45 13.53 15.39 8.77
CA LEU A 45 13.97 15.16 7.39
C LEU A 45 15.49 14.93 7.30
N LEU A 46 16.30 15.75 7.96
CA LEU A 46 17.75 15.58 7.96
C LEU A 46 18.18 14.28 8.65
N VAL A 47 17.53 13.90 9.75
CA VAL A 47 17.75 12.61 10.42
C VAL A 47 17.42 11.46 9.48
N SER A 48 16.23 11.49 8.84
CA SER A 48 15.80 10.42 7.94
C SER A 48 16.65 10.28 6.67
N ILE A 49 17.23 11.39 6.20
CA ILE A 49 18.21 11.36 5.10
C ILE A 49 19.51 10.73 5.58
N HIS A 50 20.00 11.13 6.76
CA HIS A 50 21.27 10.66 7.30
C HIS A 50 21.24 9.18 7.70
N ASP A 51 20.15 8.70 8.30
CA ASP A 51 19.98 7.30 8.69
C ASP A 51 19.53 6.38 7.53
N GLY A 52 19.25 6.97 6.36
CA GLY A 52 18.83 6.28 5.14
C GLY A 52 17.37 5.86 5.10
N SER A 53 16.59 6.12 6.15
CA SER A 53 15.16 5.77 6.23
C SER A 53 14.32 6.51 5.18
N TYR A 54 14.70 7.73 4.81
CA TYR A 54 14.06 8.49 3.74
C TYR A 54 14.17 7.77 2.39
N GLY A 55 15.36 7.26 2.08
CA GLY A 55 15.61 6.49 0.85
C GLY A 55 14.79 5.21 0.82
N LYS A 56 14.77 4.48 1.94
CA LYS A 56 13.96 3.26 2.08
C LYS A 56 12.46 3.53 1.87
N MET A 57 11.92 4.58 2.49
CA MET A 57 10.52 4.99 2.33
C MET A 57 10.18 5.29 0.86
N ILE A 58 11.06 5.98 0.14
CA ILE A 58 10.87 6.25 -1.30
C ILE A 58 10.87 4.95 -2.10
N MET A 59 11.81 4.05 -1.84
CA MET A 59 11.89 2.75 -2.53
C MET A 59 10.62 1.93 -2.31
N GLU A 60 10.12 1.86 -1.07
CA GLU A 60 8.88 1.15 -0.74
C GLU A 60 7.65 1.78 -1.42
N SER A 61 7.55 3.12 -1.42
CA SER A 61 6.49 3.83 -2.15
C SER A 61 6.54 3.56 -3.65
N ASN A 62 7.73 3.58 -4.24
CA ASN A 62 7.91 3.30 -5.66
C ASN A 62 7.59 1.84 -6.00
N ALA A 63 8.00 0.87 -5.18
CA ALA A 63 7.68 -0.54 -5.36
C ALA A 63 6.16 -0.78 -5.28
N LYS A 64 5.51 -0.18 -4.29
CA LYS A 64 4.03 -0.19 -4.15
C LYS A 64 3.35 0.39 -5.38
N LYS A 65 3.76 1.57 -5.85
CA LYS A 65 3.22 2.18 -7.07
C LYS A 65 3.43 1.28 -8.29
N ALA A 66 4.66 0.79 -8.49
CA ALA A 66 4.99 -0.07 -9.61
C ALA A 66 4.13 -1.35 -9.63
N PHE A 67 3.83 -1.93 -8.47
CA PHE A 67 2.94 -3.08 -8.36
C PHE A 67 1.48 -2.71 -8.66
N LEU A 68 0.92 -1.70 -7.98
CA LEU A 68 -0.49 -1.32 -8.10
C LEU A 68 -0.86 -0.81 -9.50
N PHE A 69 0.11 -0.25 -10.24
CA PHE A 69 -0.06 0.15 -11.64
C PHE A 69 0.49 -0.88 -12.64
N SER A 70 0.90 -2.06 -12.19
CA SER A 70 1.33 -3.12 -13.10
C SER A 70 0.13 -3.63 -13.91
N ILE A 71 0.41 -4.02 -15.16
CA ILE A 71 -0.60 -4.62 -16.04
C ILE A 71 -1.24 -5.85 -15.39
N ASP A 72 -0.44 -6.68 -14.73
CA ASP A 72 -0.92 -7.91 -14.09
C ASP A 72 -1.93 -7.62 -12.97
N PHE A 73 -1.65 -6.62 -12.12
CA PHE A 73 -2.56 -6.24 -11.05
C PHE A 73 -3.84 -5.58 -11.60
N LEU A 74 -3.72 -4.69 -12.58
CA LEU A 74 -4.90 -4.05 -13.18
C LEU A 74 -5.79 -5.07 -13.92
N GLN A 75 -5.19 -6.01 -14.65
CA GLN A 75 -5.91 -7.11 -15.29
C GLN A 75 -6.65 -7.97 -14.25
N LEU A 76 -5.98 -8.32 -13.14
CA LEU A 76 -6.62 -9.02 -12.03
C LEU A 76 -7.81 -8.23 -11.48
N MET A 77 -7.67 -6.93 -11.22
CA MET A 77 -8.76 -6.12 -10.67
C MET A 77 -9.95 -6.04 -11.62
N ILE A 78 -9.70 -5.85 -12.92
CA ILE A 78 -10.74 -5.86 -13.96
C ILE A 78 -11.44 -7.23 -13.98
N TRP A 79 -10.68 -8.31 -13.90
CA TRP A 79 -11.21 -9.67 -13.84
C TRP A 79 -12.11 -9.88 -12.63
N VAL A 80 -11.65 -9.51 -11.42
CA VAL A 80 -12.44 -9.60 -10.17
C VAL A 80 -13.77 -8.87 -10.32
N LEU A 81 -13.75 -7.64 -10.84
CA LEU A 81 -14.95 -6.84 -11.07
C LEU A 81 -15.88 -7.48 -12.12
N GLY A 82 -15.32 -8.07 -13.19
CA GLY A 82 -16.07 -8.80 -14.21
C GLY A 82 -16.82 -10.01 -13.64
N LYS A 83 -16.26 -10.68 -12.63
CA LYS A 83 -16.91 -11.82 -11.96
C LYS A 83 -18.14 -11.48 -11.13
N LYS A 84 -18.41 -10.19 -10.88
CA LYS A 84 -19.65 -9.75 -10.20
C LYS A 84 -20.92 -10.17 -10.96
N GLY A 85 -20.86 -10.22 -12.31
CA GLY A 85 -21.99 -10.57 -13.16
C GLY A 85 -21.93 -11.98 -13.77
N GLU A 86 -20.76 -12.61 -13.78
CA GLU A 86 -20.53 -13.91 -14.40
C GLU A 86 -19.62 -14.76 -13.50
N SER A 87 -20.21 -15.71 -12.78
CA SER A 87 -19.44 -16.56 -11.86
C SER A 87 -18.75 -17.72 -12.55
N LYS A 88 -19.05 -18.04 -13.82
CA LYS A 88 -18.45 -19.19 -14.50
C LYS A 88 -16.93 -19.08 -14.57
N VAL A 89 -16.28 -20.23 -14.44
CA VAL A 89 -14.86 -20.39 -14.73
C VAL A 89 -14.73 -20.56 -16.25
N VAL A 90 -14.05 -19.61 -16.89
CA VAL A 90 -13.71 -19.66 -18.32
C VAL A 90 -12.19 -19.57 -18.54
N GLU A 91 -11.47 -19.26 -17.47
CA GLU A 91 -10.03 -19.09 -17.40
C GLU A 91 -9.33 -20.45 -17.42
N SER A 92 -8.18 -20.48 -18.08
CA SER A 92 -7.23 -21.58 -18.00
C SER A 92 -6.63 -21.70 -16.59
N LYS A 93 -6.09 -22.89 -16.28
CA LYS A 93 -5.42 -23.13 -14.99
C LYS A 93 -4.25 -22.17 -14.80
N GLU A 94 -3.48 -21.91 -15.85
CA GLU A 94 -2.33 -21.02 -15.86
C GLU A 94 -2.72 -19.57 -15.55
N GLU A 95 -3.86 -19.09 -16.08
CA GLU A 95 -4.40 -17.76 -15.76
C GLU A 95 -4.80 -17.66 -14.29
N LEU A 96 -5.47 -18.69 -13.75
CA LEU A 96 -5.86 -18.72 -12.34
C LEU A 96 -4.63 -18.77 -11.40
N GLU A 97 -3.59 -19.52 -11.76
CA GLU A 97 -2.32 -19.53 -11.02
C GLU A 97 -1.61 -18.17 -11.08
N LYS A 98 -1.65 -17.48 -12.22
CA LYS A 98 -1.14 -16.11 -12.35
C LYS A 98 -1.89 -15.15 -11.43
N TYR A 99 -3.23 -15.20 -11.42
CA TYR A 99 -4.05 -14.38 -10.53
C TYR A 99 -3.75 -14.65 -9.05
N LEU A 100 -3.62 -15.92 -8.67
CA LEU A 100 -3.25 -16.33 -7.31
C LEU A 100 -1.88 -15.76 -6.90
N SER A 101 -0.89 -15.82 -7.79
CA SER A 101 0.44 -15.26 -7.54
C SER A 101 0.40 -13.74 -7.36
N THR A 102 -0.36 -13.04 -8.21
CA THR A 102 -0.54 -11.59 -8.11
C THR A 102 -1.23 -11.19 -6.81
N LEU A 103 -2.28 -11.90 -6.40
CA LEU A 103 -2.99 -11.66 -5.13
C LEU A 103 -2.08 -11.84 -3.91
N LYS A 104 -1.26 -12.90 -3.89
CA LYS A 104 -0.28 -13.12 -2.80
C LYS A 104 0.74 -11.99 -2.67
N ARG A 105 1.17 -11.41 -3.80
CA ARG A 105 2.07 -10.24 -3.80
C ARG A 105 1.37 -8.97 -3.32
N ALA A 106 0.06 -8.85 -3.55
CA ALA A 106 -0.71 -7.68 -3.17
C ALA A 106 -0.78 -7.48 -1.65
N ASP A 107 -0.69 -8.57 -0.87
CA ASP A 107 -0.75 -8.55 0.59
C ASP A 107 0.27 -7.59 1.24
N ILE A 108 1.45 -7.45 0.61
CA ILE A 108 2.53 -6.57 1.09
C ILE A 108 2.19 -5.08 0.91
N TYR A 109 1.36 -4.76 -0.08
CA TYR A 109 1.21 -3.39 -0.59
C TYR A 109 -0.13 -2.74 -0.26
N LEU A 110 -1.10 -3.50 0.22
CA LEU A 110 -2.47 -3.05 0.44
C LEU A 110 -2.83 -3.03 1.93
N PRO A 111 -3.82 -2.21 2.34
CA PRO A 111 -4.32 -2.21 3.72
C PRO A 111 -4.96 -3.55 4.11
N SER A 112 -4.99 -3.85 5.42
CA SER A 112 -5.58 -5.07 5.98
C SER A 112 -7.00 -5.35 5.49
N ASP A 113 -7.82 -4.30 5.39
CA ASP A 113 -9.24 -4.44 5.07
C ASP A 113 -9.42 -4.83 3.60
N ILE A 114 -8.54 -4.33 2.72
CA ILE A 114 -8.52 -4.72 1.30
C ILE A 114 -7.94 -6.13 1.15
N ASN A 115 -6.86 -6.45 1.87
CA ASN A 115 -6.30 -7.80 1.87
C ASN A 115 -7.30 -8.83 2.37
N HIS A 116 -8.13 -8.49 3.36
CA HIS A 116 -9.19 -9.36 3.84
C HIS A 116 -10.16 -9.75 2.72
N GLU A 117 -10.60 -8.78 1.92
CA GLU A 117 -11.46 -9.06 0.76
C GLU A 117 -10.73 -9.85 -0.33
N LEU A 118 -9.48 -9.50 -0.65
CA LEU A 118 -8.69 -10.25 -1.63
C LEU A 118 -8.40 -11.69 -1.19
N ASN A 119 -8.31 -11.96 0.12
CA ASN A 119 -8.14 -13.30 0.65
C ASN A 119 -9.35 -14.21 0.38
N LYS A 120 -10.57 -13.66 0.32
CA LYS A 120 -11.76 -14.42 -0.10
C LYS A 120 -11.59 -14.96 -1.52
N ILE A 121 -11.00 -14.14 -2.40
CA ILE A 121 -10.69 -14.52 -3.79
C ILE A 121 -9.60 -15.58 -3.83
N ILE A 122 -8.54 -15.44 -3.02
CA ILE A 122 -7.47 -16.43 -2.91
C ILE A 122 -8.02 -17.81 -2.50
N LEU A 123 -8.85 -17.85 -1.46
CA LEU A 123 -9.46 -19.09 -0.97
C LEU A 123 -10.30 -19.77 -2.05
N ASP A 124 -11.07 -18.96 -2.78
CA ASP A 124 -11.93 -19.46 -3.83
C ASP A 124 -11.15 -19.94 -5.06
N LEU A 125 -10.07 -19.23 -5.44
CA LEU A 125 -9.14 -19.68 -6.48
C LEU A 125 -8.48 -21.01 -6.11
N ILE A 126 -8.06 -21.18 -4.85
CA ILE A 126 -7.48 -22.45 -4.37
C ILE A 126 -8.51 -23.57 -4.46
N ARG A 127 -9.76 -23.31 -4.07
CA ARG A 127 -10.87 -24.28 -4.20
C ARG A 127 -11.06 -24.71 -5.66
N VAL A 128 -11.13 -23.75 -6.58
CA VAL A 128 -11.30 -24.01 -8.02
C VAL A 128 -10.10 -24.78 -8.60
N LEU A 129 -8.87 -24.38 -8.24
CA LEU A 129 -7.65 -25.04 -8.72
C LEU A 129 -7.46 -26.46 -8.17
N SER A 130 -7.98 -26.73 -6.97
CA SER A 130 -7.87 -28.05 -6.31
C SER A 130 -9.00 -29.01 -6.69
N ALA A 131 -10.01 -28.52 -7.41
CA ALA A 131 -11.14 -29.33 -7.84
C ALA A 131 -10.70 -30.41 -8.83
N ARG A 132 -11.09 -31.66 -8.56
CA ARG A 132 -10.76 -32.83 -9.41
C ARG A 132 -11.85 -33.17 -10.44
N SER A 133 -12.99 -32.48 -10.41
CA SER A 133 -14.15 -32.74 -11.29
C SER A 133 -14.69 -31.46 -11.92
N TYR A 134 -15.33 -31.62 -13.09
CA TYR A 134 -15.98 -30.57 -13.89
C TYR A 134 -17.20 -29.90 -13.23
N ASP A 135 -17.58 -30.29 -12.00
CA ASP A 135 -18.83 -29.87 -11.36
C ASP A 135 -18.73 -28.58 -10.52
N TYR A 136 -17.56 -27.96 -10.42
CA TYR A 136 -17.42 -26.65 -9.78
C TYR A 136 -17.75 -25.52 -10.76
N LYS A 137 -19.05 -25.27 -10.94
CA LYS A 137 -19.62 -24.33 -11.92
C LYS A 137 -19.49 -22.84 -11.51
N GLY A 138 -18.33 -22.42 -11.02
CA GLY A 138 -18.03 -21.00 -10.84
C GLY A 138 -17.40 -20.59 -9.53
N PHE A 139 -17.05 -19.32 -9.47
CA PHE A 139 -16.57 -18.60 -8.31
C PHE A 139 -17.70 -18.34 -7.32
N ASP A 140 -17.44 -18.64 -6.05
CA ASP A 140 -18.36 -18.44 -4.93
C ASP A 140 -18.12 -17.07 -4.26
N PHE A 141 -16.93 -16.47 -4.41
CA PHE A 141 -16.66 -15.13 -3.87
C PHE A 141 -17.60 -14.06 -4.46
N SER A 142 -18.10 -14.28 -5.67
CA SER A 142 -19.03 -13.37 -6.35
C SER A 142 -20.50 -13.62 -6.02
N LYS A 143 -20.81 -14.69 -5.29
CA LYS A 143 -22.18 -15.06 -4.94
C LYS A 143 -22.53 -14.49 -3.57
N ASP A 144 -23.71 -13.87 -3.51
CA ASP A 144 -24.19 -13.25 -2.28
C ASP A 144 -24.85 -14.31 -1.39
N TYR A 145 -24.04 -14.92 -0.51
CA TYR A 145 -24.50 -15.93 0.46
C TYR A 145 -24.80 -15.34 1.85
N GLY A 146 -24.61 -14.03 2.06
CA GLY A 146 -24.81 -13.33 3.34
C GLY A 146 -23.64 -12.40 3.73
N GLU A 147 -23.82 -11.63 4.81
CA GLU A 147 -23.07 -10.40 5.17
C GLU A 147 -21.54 -10.53 5.34
N ASN A 148 -20.94 -11.73 5.30
CA ASN A 148 -19.48 -11.89 5.49
C ASN A 148 -18.77 -12.87 4.55
N SER A 149 -19.50 -13.68 3.77
CA SER A 149 -18.89 -14.69 2.89
C SER A 149 -18.64 -14.19 1.47
N SER A 150 -19.42 -13.20 1.01
CA SER A 150 -19.29 -12.61 -0.31
C SER A 150 -18.21 -11.52 -0.33
N LEU A 151 -17.67 -11.27 -1.52
CA LEU A 151 -16.70 -10.20 -1.75
C LEU A 151 -17.38 -8.83 -1.63
N ASN A 152 -16.84 -7.94 -0.81
CA ASN A 152 -17.29 -6.56 -0.72
C ASN A 152 -16.73 -5.73 -1.88
N TYR A 153 -17.42 -5.78 -3.02
CA TYR A 153 -17.06 -5.02 -4.22
C TYR A 153 -17.03 -3.50 -3.98
N GLU A 154 -17.92 -2.98 -3.13
CA GLU A 154 -18.00 -1.54 -2.86
C GLU A 154 -16.78 -1.05 -2.09
N LEU A 155 -16.30 -1.82 -1.12
CA LEU A 155 -15.06 -1.52 -0.39
C LEU A 155 -13.85 -1.48 -1.33
N ILE A 156 -13.73 -2.48 -2.21
CA ILE A 156 -12.65 -2.51 -3.21
C ILE A 156 -12.72 -1.30 -4.15
N ILE A 157 -13.89 -1.03 -4.74
CA ILE A 157 -14.06 0.06 -5.70
C ILE A 157 -13.82 1.42 -5.03
N SER A 158 -14.39 1.64 -3.84
CA SER A 158 -14.22 2.89 -3.11
C SER A 158 -12.76 3.12 -2.73
N PHE A 159 -12.02 2.08 -2.34
CA PHE A 159 -10.59 2.21 -2.07
C PHE A 159 -9.84 2.72 -3.30
N PHE A 160 -9.99 2.08 -4.46
CA PHE A 160 -9.24 2.44 -5.67
C PHE A 160 -9.73 3.72 -6.37
N THR A 161 -10.96 4.16 -6.11
CA THR A 161 -11.53 5.39 -6.70
C THR A 161 -11.55 6.59 -5.75
N SER A 162 -11.25 6.39 -4.47
CA SER A 162 -11.19 7.48 -3.49
C SER A 162 -10.01 8.42 -3.74
N ASN A 163 -10.20 9.69 -3.36
CA ASN A 163 -9.10 10.66 -3.28
C ASN A 163 -7.97 10.17 -2.35
N ASN A 164 -8.30 9.33 -1.38
CA ASN A 164 -7.37 8.74 -0.42
C ASN A 164 -6.43 7.71 -1.07
N PHE A 165 -6.73 7.17 -2.26
CA PHE A 165 -5.81 6.29 -2.97
C PHE A 165 -4.52 7.02 -3.39
N GLY A 166 -4.64 8.27 -3.81
CA GLY A 166 -3.51 9.12 -4.18
C GLY A 166 -2.59 9.39 -3.00
N GLU A 167 -3.15 9.61 -1.81
CA GLU A 167 -2.40 9.73 -0.56
C GLU A 167 -1.79 8.40 -0.14
N PHE A 168 -2.55 7.31 -0.26
CA PHE A 168 -2.10 5.97 0.09
C PHE A 168 -0.84 5.55 -0.66
N ILE A 169 -0.73 5.87 -1.96
CA ILE A 169 0.43 5.47 -2.76
C ILE A 169 1.66 6.36 -2.53
N GLN A 170 1.51 7.54 -1.92
CA GLN A 170 2.62 8.43 -1.64
C GLN A 170 3.54 7.89 -0.54
N PRO A 171 4.81 8.35 -0.49
CA PRO A 171 5.68 8.06 0.63
C PRO A 171 5.15 8.77 1.86
N ASN A 172 4.53 8.01 2.77
CA ASN A 172 4.08 8.51 4.07
C ASN A 172 5.30 8.88 4.89
N GLN A 173 5.63 10.17 4.93
CA GLN A 173 6.52 10.71 5.94
C GLN A 173 5.76 10.75 7.27
N LYS A 174 5.65 9.60 7.94
CA LYS A 174 5.17 9.52 9.33
C LYS A 174 6.05 10.36 10.25
#